data_AF-W1X6A4-F1
#
_entry.id   AF-W1X6A4-F1
#
_cell.length_a   1.000
_cell.length_b   1.000
_cell.length_c   1.000
_cell.angle_alpha   90.00
_cell.angle_beta   90.00
_cell.angle_gamma   90.00
#
_symmetry.space_group_name_H-M   'P 1'
#
loop_
_entity.id
_entity.type
_entity.pdbx_description
1 polymer ?
#
loop_
_entity_poly.entity_id
_entity_poly.type
_entity_poly.pdbx_seq_one_letter_code
_entity_poly.pdbx_strand_id
1 'polypeptide(L)'
;AVKMGMDFRLIGPKQYWPAGPFYEECLKVAKETGATITCTDDVAEGVKGLDVIYTGVWVTMGDTYDMWEERINTFKPFQVNAEMMVLTG
;
A
#
# COMPACT_ATOMS: atom_id res chain seq x y z
N ALA A 1 8.55 -9.01 -1.31
CA ALA A 1 7.43 -9.61 -0.57
C ALA A 1 7.15 -11.04 -1.02
N VAL A 2 6.49 -11.27 -2.15
CA VAL A 2 5.98 -12.62 -2.52
C VAL A 2 7.07 -13.68 -2.64
N LYS A 3 8.23 -13.38 -3.25
CA LYS A 3 9.35 -14.33 -3.33
C LYS A 3 9.95 -14.73 -1.97
N MET A 4 9.64 -13.98 -0.91
CA MET A 4 10.20 -14.16 0.43
C MET A 4 9.15 -14.63 1.45
N GLY A 5 7.93 -15.00 1.04
CA GLY A 5 6.92 -15.53 1.97
C GLY A 5 6.33 -14.51 2.96
N MET A 6 6.40 -13.20 2.67
CA MET A 6 5.97 -12.15 3.60
C MET A 6 4.46 -11.91 3.59
N ASP A 7 3.90 -11.44 4.72
CA ASP A 7 2.61 -10.73 4.71
C ASP A 7 2.82 -9.31 4.17
N PHE A 8 2.27 -9.04 2.99
CA PHE A 8 2.39 -7.75 2.33
C PHE A 8 1.02 -7.10 2.16
N ARG A 9 0.90 -5.89 2.68
CA ARG A 9 -0.35 -5.12 2.62
C ARG A 9 -0.13 -3.82 1.88
N LEU A 10 -0.94 -3.59 0.85
CA LEU A 10 -1.02 -2.34 0.12
C LEU A 10 -2.24 -1.58 0.64
N ILE A 11 -1.96 -0.52 1.41
CA ILE A 11 -2.98 0.29 2.08
C ILE A 11 -3.06 1.61 1.33
N GLY A 12 -4.14 1.82 0.58
CA GLY A 12 -4.23 2.97 -0.31
C GLY A 12 -5.51 3.02 -1.13
N PRO A 13 -5.70 4.10 -1.90
CA PRO A 13 -6.88 4.28 -2.73
C PRO A 13 -7.00 3.19 -3.79
N LYS A 14 -8.21 2.64 -3.97
CA LYS A 14 -8.52 1.52 -4.88
C LYS A 14 -8.02 1.71 -6.31
N GLN A 15 -8.06 2.94 -6.82
CA GLN A 15 -7.61 3.28 -8.17
C GLN A 15 -6.10 3.05 -8.42
N TYR A 16 -5.31 2.91 -7.36
CA TYR A 16 -3.86 2.64 -7.44
C TYR A 16 -3.49 1.19 -7.08
N TRP A 17 -4.48 0.31 -6.88
CA TRP A 17 -4.20 -1.08 -6.59
C TRP A 17 -3.63 -1.80 -7.82
N PRO A 18 -2.71 -2.76 -7.62
CA PRO A 18 -2.14 -3.54 -8.70
C PRO A 18 -3.23 -4.36 -9.39
N ALA A 19 -3.18 -4.42 -10.71
CA ALA A 19 -4.08 -5.21 -11.52
C ALA A 19 -3.35 -5.79 -12.74
N GLY A 20 -3.99 -6.77 -13.38
CA GLY A 20 -3.49 -7.36 -14.62
C GLY A 20 -2.45 -8.47 -14.43
N PRO A 21 -1.77 -8.88 -15.52
CA PRO A 21 -1.01 -10.14 -15.57
C PRO A 21 0.13 -10.23 -14.55
N PHE A 22 0.81 -9.11 -14.28
CA PHE A 22 1.88 -9.07 -13.29
C PHE A 22 1.36 -9.32 -11.87
N TYR A 23 0.20 -8.75 -11.53
CA TYR A 23 -0.42 -8.99 -10.22
C TYR A 23 -0.87 -10.45 -10.09
N GLU A 24 -1.44 -11.03 -11.14
CA GLU A 24 -1.80 -12.45 -11.17
C GLU A 24 -0.59 -13.37 -11.00
N GLU A 25 0.56 -13.03 -11.59
CA GLU A 25 1.81 -13.76 -11.39
C GLU A 25 2.28 -13.64 -9.93
N CYS A 26 2.21 -12.45 -9.34
CA CYS A 26 2.52 -12.25 -7.92
C CYS A 26 1.63 -13.13 -7.02
N LEU A 27 0.34 -13.25 -7.32
CA LEU A 27 -0.59 -14.11 -6.58
C LEU A 27 -0.25 -15.60 -6.73
N LYS A 28 0.25 -16.04 -7.90
CA LYS A 28 0.72 -17.43 -8.08
C LYS A 28 1.95 -17.71 -7.22
N VAL A 29 2.95 -16.83 -7.27
CA VAL A 29 4.17 -16.96 -6.46
C VAL A 29 3.85 -16.89 -4.96
N ALA A 30 2.88 -16.08 -4.56
CA ALA A 30 2.44 -15.99 -3.17
C ALA A 30 1.91 -17.33 -2.64
N LYS A 31 1.13 -18.06 -3.45
CA LYS A 31 0.64 -19.41 -3.10
C LYS A 31 1.77 -20.42 -2.91
N GLU A 32 2.84 -20.33 -3.72
CA GLU A 32 3.98 -21.26 -3.64
C GLU A 32 4.85 -21.01 -2.41
N THR A 33 4.95 -19.75 -1.99
CA THR A 33 5.85 -19.31 -0.91
C THR A 33 5.16 -19.18 0.45
N GLY A 34 3.82 -19.23 0.48
CA GLY A 34 3.03 -18.93 1.67
C GLY A 34 2.88 -17.43 1.97
N ALA A 35 3.31 -16.56 1.06
CA ALA A 35 3.11 -15.12 1.20
C ALA A 35 1.62 -14.76 1.09
N THR A 36 1.24 -13.64 1.71
CA THR A 36 -0.09 -13.04 1.56
C THR A 36 0.03 -11.66 0.92
N ILE A 37 -0.93 -11.33 0.06
CA ILE A 37 -1.07 -10.00 -0.52
C ILE A 37 -2.46 -9.49 -0.20
N THR A 38 -2.56 -8.42 0.57
CA THR A 38 -3.82 -7.76 0.90
C THR A 38 -3.82 -6.35 0.33
N CYS A 39 -4.87 -5.98 -0.40
CA CYS A 39 -5.11 -4.59 -0.80
C CYS A 39 -6.32 -4.07 -0.04
N THR A 40 -6.19 -2.94 0.64
CA THR A 40 -7.28 -2.33 1.41
C THR A 40 -7.20 -0.81 1.37
N ASP A 41 -8.36 -0.16 1.44
CA ASP A 41 -8.50 1.28 1.59
C ASP A 41 -8.86 1.68 3.03
N ASP A 42 -8.98 0.70 3.93
CA ASP A 42 -9.11 0.92 5.38
C ASP A 42 -7.73 0.93 6.03
N VAL A 43 -7.33 2.09 6.54
CA VAL A 43 -6.03 2.26 7.22
C VAL A 43 -5.97 1.45 8.51
N ALA A 44 -7.01 1.45 9.33
CA ALA A 44 -7.00 0.83 10.64
C ALA A 44 -6.95 -0.71 10.53
N GLU A 45 -7.70 -1.29 9.60
CA GLU A 45 -7.62 -2.71 9.29
C GLU A 45 -6.25 -3.05 8.67
N GLY A 46 -5.80 -2.21 7.73
CA GLY A 46 -4.58 -2.44 6.97
C GLY A 46 -3.33 -2.51 7.86
N VAL A 47 -3.15 -1.55 8.77
CA VAL A 47 -1.90 -1.43 9.54
C VAL A 47 -1.82 -2.35 10.75
N LYS A 48 -2.94 -2.95 11.16
CA LYS A 48 -3.02 -3.74 12.39
C LYS A 48 -2.08 -4.95 12.35
N GLY A 49 -1.18 -5.02 13.33
CA GLY A 49 -0.19 -6.08 13.52
C GLY A 49 0.97 -6.04 12.52
N LEU A 50 1.20 -4.92 11.82
CA LEU A 50 2.36 -4.79 10.94
C LEU A 50 3.63 -4.48 11.73
N ASP A 51 4.71 -5.19 11.42
CA ASP A 51 6.04 -4.91 11.97
C ASP A 51 6.72 -3.70 11.31
N VAL A 52 6.38 -3.41 10.06
CA VAL A 52 7.01 -2.37 9.25
C VAL A 52 5.96 -1.64 8.42
N ILE A 53 5.96 -0.31 8.49
CA ILE A 53 5.22 0.57 7.59
C ILE A 53 6.20 1.24 6.64
N TYR A 54 5.89 1.21 5.35
CA TYR A 54 6.68 1.84 4.30
C TYR A 54 5.80 2.77 3.47
N THR A 55 6.30 3.96 3.17
CA THR A 55 5.61 4.93 2.31
C THR A 55 6.60 5.64 1.40
N GLY A 56 6.09 6.24 0.33
CA GLY A 56 6.86 7.05 -0.61
C GLY A 56 6.23 8.44 -0.77
N VAL A 57 6.95 9.33 -1.46
CA VAL A 57 6.39 10.63 -1.84
C VAL A 57 5.25 10.44 -2.85
N TRP A 58 4.11 11.11 -2.65
CA TRP A 58 2.96 11.00 -3.55
C TRP A 58 3.12 11.80 -4.84
N VAL A 59 4.05 12.75 -4.81
CA VAL A 59 4.39 13.62 -5.92
C VAL A 59 5.90 13.56 -6.10
N THR A 60 6.33 13.37 -7.34
CA THR A 60 7.73 13.11 -7.70
C THR A 60 8.32 14.27 -8.49
N MET A 61 9.65 14.26 -8.64
CA MET A 61 10.34 15.23 -9.51
C MET A 61 9.89 15.02 -10.97
N GLY A 62 9.13 15.96 -11.50
CA GLY A 62 8.61 15.93 -12.87
C GLY A 62 7.08 15.96 -12.98
N ASP A 63 6.36 15.68 -11.88
CA ASP A 63 4.91 15.86 -11.84
C ASP A 63 4.56 17.36 -11.93
N THR A 64 3.57 17.71 -12.75
CA THR A 64 3.12 19.09 -12.94
C THR A 64 2.30 19.56 -11.73
N TYR A 65 2.36 20.85 -11.40
CA TYR A 65 1.73 21.41 -10.19
C TYR A 65 0.22 21.19 -10.10
N ASP A 66 -0.47 21.14 -11.23
CA ASP A 66 -1.92 20.87 -11.32
C ASP A 66 -2.31 19.47 -10.83
N MET A 67 -1.40 18.49 -10.91
CA MET A 67 -1.65 17.13 -10.40
C MET A 67 -1.54 17.03 -8.87
N TRP A 68 -0.95 18.03 -8.22
CA TRP A 68 -0.61 17.93 -6.80
C TRP A 68 -1.85 17.94 -5.92
N GLU A 69 -2.81 18.84 -6.19
CA GLU A 69 -4.00 19.00 -5.36
C GLU A 69 -4.82 17.70 -5.31
N GLU A 70 -5.08 17.10 -6.47
CA GLU A 70 -5.83 15.84 -6.56
C GLU A 70 -5.11 14.71 -5.83
N ARG A 71 -3.79 14.54 -6.07
CA ARG A 71 -3.02 13.48 -5.40
C ARG A 71 -2.95 13.70 -3.90
N ILE A 72 -2.69 14.92 -3.45
CA ILE A 72 -2.66 15.25 -2.02
C ILE A 72 -4.01 14.90 -1.40
N ASN A 73 -5.12 15.34 -1.97
CA ASN A 73 -6.45 15.06 -1.42
C ASN A 73 -6.76 13.56 -1.38
N THR A 74 -6.36 12.83 -2.42
CA THR A 74 -6.58 11.38 -2.53
C THR A 74 -5.75 10.58 -1.53
N PHE A 75 -4.48 10.93 -1.32
CA PHE A 75 -3.57 10.17 -0.45
C PHE A 75 -3.49 10.69 0.98
N LYS A 76 -4.01 11.89 1.28
CA LYS A 76 -4.00 12.48 2.63
C LYS A 76 -4.51 11.53 3.73
N PRO A 77 -5.58 10.74 3.53
CA PRO A 77 -6.02 9.78 4.54
C PRO A 77 -5.00 8.67 4.85
N PHE A 78 -4.06 8.41 3.93
CA PHE A 78 -3.03 7.36 4.02
C PHE A 78 -1.66 7.91 4.46
N GLN A 79 -1.63 9.11 5.04
CA GLN A 79 -0.40 9.69 5.57
C GLN A 79 0.12 8.84 6.75
N VAL A 80 1.39 8.42 6.67
CA VAL A 80 2.08 7.83 7.81
C VAL A 80 2.33 8.91 8.84
N ASN A 81 1.61 8.86 9.95
CA ASN A 81 1.67 9.81 11.06
C ASN A 81 1.54 9.06 12.39
N ALA A 82 1.67 9.79 13.50
CA ALA A 82 1.62 9.19 14.83
C ALA A 82 0.31 8.43 15.12
N GLU A 83 -0.83 8.92 14.60
CA GLU A 83 -2.12 8.25 14.76
C GLU A 83 -2.15 6.91 14.04
N MET A 84 -1.63 6.84 12.81
CA MET A 84 -1.49 5.58 12.06
C MET A 84 -0.57 4.59 12.78
N MET A 85 0.54 5.07 13.36
CA MET A 85 1.46 4.20 14.10
C MET A 85 0.81 3.62 15.35
N VAL A 86 -0.14 4.30 16.00
CA VAL A 86 -0.87 3.74 17.15
C VAL A 86 -1.83 2.63 16.73
N LEU A 87 -2.35 2.67 15.50
CA LEU A 87 -3.28 1.67 14.97
C LEU A 87 -2.62 0.32 14.65
N THR A 88 -1.28 0.24 14.62
CA THR A 88 -0.58 -1.03 14.41
C THR A 88 -0.80 -2.02 15.56
N GLY A 89 -1.19 -1.54 16.74
CA GLY A 89 -1.20 -2.32 17.99
C GLY A 89 0.09 -2.17 18.77
#